data_AF-X1TS89-F1
#
_entry.id   AF-X1TS89-F1
#
_cell.length_a   1.000
_cell.length_b   1.000
_cell.length_c   1.000
_cell.angle_alpha   90.00
_cell.angle_beta   90.00
_cell.angle_gamma   90.00
#
_symmetry.space_group_name_H-M   'P 1'
#
loop_
_entity.id
_entity.type
_entity.pdbx_description
1 polymer ?
#
loop_
_entity_poly.entity_id
_entity_poly.type
_entity_poly.pdbx_seq_one_letter_code
_entity_poly.pdbx_strand_id
1 'polypeptide(L)'
;VDIDVGAQDLQQCADAIIRLYAEFLYSKNDFDKIKFKITNGDVITFRKWISGYRPRVSGNTVTWHMQVESDSSHENLKKYLKFIFMYAGTYSLNQQLQKVSDINEMVIGDIFIQAGFPGHAIIVVDMAINKITGEKIFLLCQSFMPAQDIHILKNLDDPGMSPWYSLNLGDTLHTPEWTFEKQDLKRF
;
A
#
# COMPACT_ATOMS: atom_id res chain seq x y z
N VAL A 1 -11.28 -8.01 3.99
CA VAL A 1 -10.09 -8.51 4.71
C VAL A 1 -10.27 -8.13 6.17
N ASP A 2 -10.09 -9.05 7.11
CA ASP A 2 -10.34 -8.76 8.54
C ASP A 2 -9.08 -8.14 9.18
N ILE A 3 -8.92 -6.83 8.97
CA ILE A 3 -7.89 -5.99 9.59
C ILE A 3 -8.62 -4.81 10.23
N ASP A 4 -8.49 -4.66 11.54
CA ASP A 4 -9.11 -3.59 12.33
C ASP A 4 -8.69 -2.20 11.80
N VAL A 5 -9.68 -1.34 11.53
CA VAL A 5 -9.50 0.03 11.00
C VAL A 5 -8.99 1.03 12.06
N GLY A 6 -9.01 0.66 13.34
CA GLY A 6 -8.71 1.53 14.47
C GLY A 6 -9.83 2.53 14.78
N ALA A 7 -9.67 3.28 15.87
CA ALA A 7 -10.67 4.27 16.32
C ALA A 7 -10.48 5.68 15.72
N GLN A 8 -9.61 5.84 14.73
CA GLN A 8 -9.28 7.12 14.09
C GLN A 8 -9.47 6.97 12.57
N ASP A 9 -9.72 8.06 11.84
CA ASP A 9 -9.81 8.10 10.36
C ASP A 9 -8.42 7.91 9.71
N LEU A 10 -7.73 6.85 10.15
CA LEU A 10 -6.47 6.31 9.67
C LEU A 10 -6.82 5.04 8.90
N GLN A 11 -6.01 4.65 7.91
CA GLN A 11 -6.35 3.61 6.92
C GLN A 11 -7.07 4.14 5.68
N GLN A 12 -6.62 5.28 5.16
CA GLN A 12 -6.96 5.70 3.80
C GLN A 12 -6.31 4.78 2.75
N CYS A 13 -6.53 5.03 1.46
CA CYS A 13 -6.08 4.15 0.37
C CYS A 13 -4.58 3.77 0.44
N ALA A 14 -3.69 4.75 0.66
CA ALA A 14 -2.25 4.49 0.80
C ALA A 14 -1.90 3.76 2.11
N ASP A 15 -2.57 4.11 3.21
CA ASP A 15 -2.34 3.51 4.52
C ASP A 15 -2.68 2.03 4.53
N ALA A 16 -3.77 1.62 3.85
CA ALA A 16 -4.16 0.22 3.71
C ALA A 16 -3.08 -0.59 3.00
N ILE A 17 -2.50 -0.05 1.93
CA ILE A 17 -1.40 -0.68 1.18
C ILE A 17 -0.14 -0.78 2.05
N ILE A 18 0.22 0.30 2.73
CA ILE A 18 1.34 0.34 3.69
C ILE A 18 1.12 -0.72 4.79
N ARG A 19 -0.11 -0.83 5.31
CA ARG A 19 -0.47 -1.81 6.34
C ARG A 19 -0.29 -3.23 5.84
N LEU A 20 -0.89 -3.57 4.70
CA LEU A 20 -0.81 -4.91 4.12
C LEU A 20 0.64 -5.32 3.85
N TYR A 21 1.43 -4.42 3.27
CA TYR A 21 2.84 -4.69 2.99
C TYR A 21 3.66 -4.88 4.27
N ALA A 22 3.46 -4.03 5.28
CA ALA A 22 4.16 -4.15 6.56
C ALA A 22 3.78 -5.43 7.31
N GLU A 23 2.50 -5.80 7.32
CA GLU A 23 2.00 -7.04 7.94
C GLU A 23 2.56 -8.29 7.22
N PHE A 24 2.59 -8.28 5.89
CA PHE A 24 3.20 -9.35 5.11
C PHE A 24 4.68 -9.54 5.50
N LEU A 25 5.47 -8.47 5.50
CA LEU A 25 6.88 -8.53 5.89
C LEU A 25 7.07 -8.94 7.36
N TYR A 26 6.23 -8.42 8.26
CA TYR A 26 6.26 -8.77 9.67
C TYR A 26 5.99 -10.27 9.88
N SER A 27 5.02 -10.84 9.16
CA SER A 27 4.71 -12.28 9.19
C SER A 27 5.89 -13.17 8.77
N LYS A 28 6.83 -12.61 8.00
CA LYS A 28 8.08 -13.28 7.58
C LYS A 28 9.27 -12.95 8.48
N ASN A 29 9.10 -12.13 9.51
CA ASN A 29 10.16 -11.54 10.34
C ASN A 29 11.18 -10.69 9.55
N ASP A 30 10.80 -10.17 8.38
CA ASP A 30 11.64 -9.37 7.47
C ASP A 30 11.70 -7.89 7.91
N PHE A 31 12.02 -7.63 9.17
CA PHE A 31 11.92 -6.29 9.78
C PHE A 31 12.82 -5.23 9.10
N ASP A 32 13.91 -5.65 8.45
CA ASP A 32 14.82 -4.77 7.71
C ASP A 32 14.16 -4.13 6.47
N LYS A 33 13.15 -4.80 5.92
CA LYS A 33 12.39 -4.31 4.75
C LYS A 33 11.21 -3.43 5.15
N ILE A 34 10.78 -3.46 6.41
CA ILE A 34 9.71 -2.59 6.91
C ILE A 34 10.27 -1.18 7.09
N LYS A 35 10.13 -0.37 6.04
CA LYS A 35 10.57 1.02 6.00
C LYS A 35 9.72 1.79 5.00
N PHE A 36 9.36 3.02 5.37
CA PHE A 36 8.52 3.86 4.52
C PHE A 36 9.07 5.28 4.44
N LYS A 37 8.98 5.88 3.24
CA LYS A 37 9.22 7.31 3.02
C LYS A 37 8.03 8.10 3.53
N ILE A 38 8.31 9.11 4.34
CA ILE A 38 7.32 10.13 4.71
C ILE A 38 7.42 11.34 3.75
N THR A 39 6.48 12.27 3.83
CA THR A 39 6.30 13.37 2.86
C THR A 39 7.53 14.26 2.68
N ASN A 40 8.36 14.44 3.71
CA ASN A 40 9.60 15.22 3.59
C ASN A 40 10.76 14.45 2.89
N GLY A 41 10.55 13.18 2.54
CA GLY A 41 11.52 12.30 1.90
C GLY A 41 12.31 11.39 2.85
N ASP A 42 12.23 11.60 4.17
CA ASP A 42 12.94 10.77 5.14
C ASP A 42 12.38 9.33 5.15
N VAL A 43 13.28 8.37 5.34
CA VAL A 43 12.92 6.95 5.46
C VAL A 43 12.89 6.56 6.93
N ILE A 44 11.72 6.13 7.39
CA ILE A 44 11.49 5.71 8.77
C ILE A 44 11.54 4.18 8.79
N THR A 45 12.57 3.60 9.39
CA THR A 45 12.76 2.14 9.44
C THR A 45 12.15 1.55 10.71
N PHE A 46 11.50 0.39 10.59
CA PHE A 46 10.98 -0.33 11.73
C PHE A 46 12.10 -0.87 12.62
N ARG A 47 13.26 -1.25 12.08
CA ARG A 47 14.42 -1.64 12.89
C ARG A 47 14.86 -0.56 13.89
N LYS A 48 14.92 0.69 13.45
CA LYS A 48 15.27 1.81 14.33
C LYS A 48 14.18 2.02 15.40
N TRP A 49 12.92 1.86 15.00
CA TRP A 49 11.79 1.87 15.92
C TRP A 49 11.83 0.75 16.96
N ILE A 50 12.16 -0.48 16.54
CA ILE A 50 12.34 -1.66 17.40
C ILE A 50 13.40 -1.36 18.43
N SER A 51 14.54 -0.78 18.05
CA SER A 51 15.65 -0.47 18.96
C SER A 51 15.35 0.65 20.00
N GLY A 52 14.11 1.09 20.12
CA GLY A 52 13.68 2.02 21.15
C GLY A 52 13.65 3.50 20.75
N TYR A 53 14.05 3.82 19.51
CA TYR A 53 14.04 5.20 19.03
C TYR A 53 12.66 5.60 18.53
N ARG A 54 12.28 6.86 18.79
CA ARG A 54 11.07 7.49 18.24
C ARG A 54 11.44 8.74 17.44
N PRO A 55 10.85 8.91 16.25
CA PRO A 55 11.02 10.12 15.46
C PRO A 55 10.25 11.28 16.10
N ARG A 56 10.85 12.47 16.09
CA ARG A 56 10.20 13.74 16.40
C ARG A 56 10.28 14.63 15.17
N VAL A 57 9.13 14.97 14.62
CA VAL A 57 9.00 15.85 13.45
C VAL A 57 8.89 17.30 13.94
N SER A 58 9.73 18.18 13.41
CA SER A 58 9.65 19.63 13.63
C SER A 58 9.88 20.35 12.31
N GLY A 59 8.82 20.98 11.80
CA GLY A 59 8.81 21.48 10.42
C GLY A 59 9.11 20.34 9.43
N ASN A 60 10.16 20.51 8.62
CA ASN A 60 10.58 19.52 7.62
C ASN A 60 11.68 18.57 8.11
N THR A 61 12.04 18.60 9.40
CA THR A 61 13.16 17.84 9.95
C THR A 61 12.68 16.71 10.86
N VAL A 62 13.26 15.52 10.70
CA VAL A 62 13.08 14.39 11.64
C VAL A 62 14.31 14.23 12.51
N THR A 63 14.12 14.31 13.82
CA THR A 63 15.14 13.94 14.81
C THR A 63 14.75 12.66 15.52
N TRP A 64 15.71 11.90 16.03
CA TRP A 64 15.47 10.60 16.66
C TRP A 64 15.95 10.60 18.09
N HIS A 65 15.10 10.11 18.99
CA HIS A 65 15.38 10.06 20.42
C HIS A 65 15.08 8.66 20.94
N MET A 66 16.00 8.09 21.70
CA MET A 66 15.76 6.83 22.40
C MET A 66 14.80 7.08 23.56
N GLN A 67 13.70 6.33 23.64
CA GLN A 67 12.64 6.58 24.63
C GLN A 67 12.21 5.32 25.38
N VAL A 68 12.38 4.15 24.77
CA VAL A 68 11.90 2.87 25.32
C VAL A 68 12.92 1.77 25.07
N GLU A 69 12.74 0.62 25.72
CA GLU A 69 13.52 -0.59 25.46
C GLU A 69 13.22 -1.19 24.09
N SER A 70 14.05 -2.16 23.68
CA SER A 70 13.86 -2.85 22.41
C SER A 70 12.59 -3.69 22.41
N ASP A 71 11.73 -3.50 21.41
CA ASP A 71 10.44 -4.19 21.32
C ASP A 71 10.09 -4.47 19.85
N SER A 72 10.02 -5.74 19.46
CA SER A 72 9.63 -6.18 18.13
C SER A 72 8.22 -6.77 18.07
N SER A 73 7.39 -6.52 19.08
CA SER A 73 6.01 -7.01 19.14
C SER A 73 5.14 -6.43 18.03
N HIS A 74 4.05 -7.13 17.72
CA HIS A 74 3.05 -6.69 16.75
C HIS A 74 2.36 -5.41 17.21
N GLU A 75 2.16 -5.25 18.52
CA GLU A 75 1.62 -4.02 19.09
C GLU A 75 2.56 -2.83 18.84
N ASN A 76 3.88 -3.04 18.88
CA ASN A 76 4.83 -1.99 18.53
C ASN A 76 4.87 -1.70 17.02
N LEU A 77 4.60 -2.70 16.15
CA LEU A 77 4.36 -2.47 14.73
C LEU A 77 3.15 -1.56 14.50
N LYS A 78 2.03 -1.78 15.19
CA LYS A 78 0.84 -0.91 15.09
C LYS A 78 1.17 0.54 15.46
N LYS A 79 1.96 0.75 16.51
CA LYS A 79 2.43 2.09 16.92
C LYS A 79 3.33 2.74 15.86
N TYR A 80 4.23 1.96 15.25
CA TYR A 80 5.05 2.41 14.12
C TYR A 80 4.17 2.83 12.93
N LEU A 81 3.21 1.99 12.54
CA LEU A 81 2.33 2.26 11.41
C LEU A 81 1.43 3.47 11.65
N LYS A 82 0.94 3.66 12.88
CA LYS A 82 0.22 4.88 13.25
C LYS A 82 1.05 6.14 13.00
N PHE A 83 2.34 6.13 13.28
CA PHE A 83 3.23 7.24 12.93
C PHE A 83 3.36 7.38 11.40
N ILE A 84 3.52 6.29 10.66
CA ILE A 84 3.62 6.35 9.20
C ILE A 84 2.36 6.95 8.57
N PHE A 85 1.16 6.53 8.98
CA PHE A 85 -0.10 7.05 8.44
C PHE A 85 -0.30 8.55 8.69
N MET A 86 0.34 9.12 9.71
CA MET A 86 0.29 10.57 9.96
C MET A 86 1.16 11.38 8.99
N TYR A 87 2.22 10.79 8.43
CA TYR A 87 3.26 11.53 7.69
C TYR A 87 3.55 10.98 6.30
N ALA A 88 2.93 9.87 5.91
CA ALA A 88 3.01 9.29 4.57
C ALA A 88 1.63 9.28 3.91
N GLY A 89 1.62 9.21 2.58
CA GLY A 89 0.41 9.12 1.78
C GLY A 89 0.76 8.75 0.34
N THR A 90 -0.18 8.91 -0.58
CA THR A 90 0.04 8.56 -2.00
C THR A 90 1.25 9.29 -2.59
N TYR A 91 1.50 10.54 -2.20
CA TYR A 91 2.69 11.29 -2.64
C TYR A 91 4.00 10.61 -2.24
N SER A 92 4.21 10.35 -0.94
CA SER A 92 5.48 9.77 -0.46
C SER A 92 5.64 8.31 -0.87
N LEU A 93 4.54 7.56 -0.89
CA LEU A 93 4.51 6.16 -1.35
C LEU A 93 4.89 6.07 -2.83
N ASN A 94 4.32 6.92 -3.69
CA ASN A 94 4.64 6.96 -5.13
C ASN A 94 6.12 7.26 -5.41
N GLN A 95 6.79 8.02 -4.53
CA GLN A 95 8.23 8.31 -4.60
C GLN A 95 9.11 7.19 -4.05
N GLN A 96 8.54 6.23 -3.32
CA GLN A 96 9.22 5.04 -2.83
C GLN A 96 9.14 3.89 -3.85
N LEU A 97 7.98 3.73 -4.48
CA LEU A 97 7.71 2.63 -5.40
C LEU A 97 8.45 2.79 -6.74
N GLN A 98 8.83 1.66 -7.33
CA GLN A 98 9.46 1.56 -8.65
C GLN A 98 8.41 1.31 -9.72
N LYS A 99 8.57 1.92 -10.90
CA LYS A 99 7.66 1.72 -12.04
C LYS A 99 7.78 0.29 -12.58
N VAL A 100 6.64 -0.33 -12.89
CA VAL A 100 6.57 -1.55 -13.70
C VAL A 100 6.35 -1.12 -15.14
N SER A 101 7.34 -1.32 -16.00
CA SER A 101 7.31 -0.80 -17.38
C SER A 101 6.39 -1.59 -18.31
N ASP A 102 6.22 -2.89 -18.06
CA ASP A 102 5.35 -3.76 -18.84
C ASP A 102 4.25 -4.33 -17.93
N ILE A 103 2.99 -4.06 -18.28
CA ILE A 103 1.82 -4.59 -17.57
C ILE A 103 1.82 -6.11 -17.51
N ASN A 104 2.41 -6.79 -18.50
CA ASN A 104 2.42 -8.24 -18.58
C ASN A 104 3.31 -8.89 -17.51
N GLU A 105 4.22 -8.10 -16.91
CA GLU A 105 5.05 -8.47 -15.77
C GLU A 105 4.36 -8.20 -14.42
N MET A 106 3.08 -7.83 -14.42
CA MET A 106 2.31 -7.61 -13.20
C MET A 106 2.36 -8.87 -12.31
N VAL A 107 2.55 -8.63 -11.02
CA VAL A 107 2.52 -9.64 -9.97
C VAL A 107 1.62 -9.22 -8.81
N ILE A 108 1.23 -10.19 -7.98
CA ILE A 108 0.56 -9.93 -6.71
C ILE A 108 1.45 -9.02 -5.85
N GLY A 109 0.86 -7.97 -5.30
CA GLY A 109 1.55 -6.94 -4.54
C GLY A 109 1.92 -5.70 -5.35
N ASP A 110 1.78 -5.72 -6.68
CA ASP A 110 1.89 -4.50 -7.48
C ASP A 110 0.73 -3.55 -7.19
N ILE A 111 0.99 -2.26 -7.37
CA ILE A 111 0.13 -1.16 -6.93
C ILE A 111 -0.12 -0.24 -8.11
N PHE A 112 -1.39 0.06 -8.40
CA PHE A 112 -1.73 1.21 -9.23
C PHE A 112 -1.81 2.45 -8.34
N ILE A 113 -1.05 3.50 -8.64
CA ILE A 113 -0.94 4.69 -7.79
C ILE A 113 -0.78 5.97 -8.61
N GLN A 114 -1.60 6.96 -8.27
CA GLN A 114 -1.46 8.35 -8.71
C GLN A 114 -1.21 9.23 -7.49
N ALA A 115 -0.08 9.94 -7.48
CA ALA A 115 0.27 10.87 -6.41
C ALA A 115 -0.55 12.17 -6.50
N GLY A 116 -1.01 12.68 -5.36
CA GLY A 116 -1.70 13.97 -5.31
C GLY A 116 -2.48 14.22 -4.03
N PHE A 117 -3.18 15.36 -4.01
CA PHE A 117 -4.16 15.74 -2.98
C PHE A 117 -5.41 16.30 -3.69
N PRO A 118 -6.34 15.44 -4.15
CA PRO A 118 -6.40 14.00 -3.90
C PRO A 118 -5.46 13.19 -4.79
N GLY A 119 -5.04 12.04 -4.30
CA GLY A 119 -4.41 10.97 -5.06
C GLY A 119 -4.99 9.64 -4.59
N HIS A 120 -4.82 8.57 -5.35
CA HIS A 120 -5.39 7.27 -5.01
C HIS A 120 -4.40 6.14 -5.27
N ALA A 121 -4.60 5.04 -4.55
CA ALA A 121 -3.80 3.83 -4.69
C ALA A 121 -4.64 2.58 -4.43
N ILE A 122 -4.42 1.55 -5.25
CA ILE A 122 -5.04 0.23 -5.12
C ILE A 122 -3.98 -0.85 -5.35
N ILE A 123 -4.17 -2.04 -4.78
CA ILE A 123 -3.18 -3.13 -4.82
C ILE A 123 -3.75 -4.38 -5.48
N VAL A 124 -2.92 -5.06 -6.26
CA VAL A 124 -3.19 -6.38 -6.83
C VAL A 124 -3.03 -7.42 -5.73
N VAL A 125 -4.10 -8.13 -5.38
CA VAL A 125 -4.11 -9.09 -4.27
C VAL A 125 -4.14 -10.55 -4.71
N ASP A 126 -4.56 -10.81 -5.95
CA ASP A 126 -4.55 -12.15 -6.52
C ASP A 126 -4.46 -12.09 -8.04
N MET A 127 -3.99 -13.18 -8.65
CA MET A 127 -3.89 -13.35 -10.09
C MET A 127 -4.16 -14.80 -10.49
N ALA A 128 -4.87 -14.99 -11.60
CA ALA A 128 -5.09 -16.29 -12.21
C ALA A 128 -4.73 -16.28 -13.69
N ILE A 129 -4.35 -17.44 -14.22
CA ILE A 129 -3.95 -17.61 -15.61
C ILE A 129 -4.80 -18.73 -16.22
N ASN A 130 -5.46 -18.43 -17.33
CA ASN A 130 -6.12 -19.44 -18.14
C ASN A 130 -5.06 -20.37 -18.75
N LYS A 131 -5.12 -21.66 -18.40
CA LYS A 131 -4.10 -22.65 -18.83
C LYS A 131 -4.09 -22.93 -20.33
N ILE A 132 -5.18 -22.62 -21.04
CA ILE A 132 -5.31 -22.87 -22.48
C ILE A 132 -4.93 -21.62 -23.27
N THR A 133 -5.49 -20.47 -22.91
CA THR A 133 -5.29 -19.21 -23.67
C THR A 133 -4.07 -18.40 -23.20
N GLY A 134 -3.61 -18.64 -21.97
CA GLY A 134 -2.56 -17.83 -21.34
C GLY A 134 -3.05 -16.48 -20.81
N GLU A 135 -4.34 -16.18 -20.95
CA GLU A 135 -4.93 -14.92 -20.46
C GLU A 135 -4.81 -14.82 -18.94
N LYS A 136 -4.36 -13.66 -18.48
CA LYS A 136 -4.23 -13.37 -17.06
C LYS A 136 -5.38 -12.49 -16.60
N ILE A 137 -5.90 -12.80 -15.43
CA ILE A 137 -6.87 -11.98 -14.70
C ILE A 137 -6.33 -11.67 -13.31
N PHE A 138 -6.82 -10.59 -12.69
CA PHE A 138 -6.35 -10.14 -11.38
C PHE A 138 -7.48 -9.57 -10.51
N LEU A 139 -7.27 -9.63 -9.19
CA LEU A 139 -8.13 -9.01 -8.18
C LEU A 139 -7.46 -7.77 -7.62
N LEU A 140 -8.27 -6.75 -7.38
CA LEU A 140 -7.85 -5.50 -6.76
C LEU A 140 -8.49 -5.36 -5.38
N CYS A 141 -7.73 -4.82 -4.44
CA CYS A 141 -8.28 -4.33 -3.18
C CYS A 141 -7.90 -2.88 -2.92
N GLN A 142 -8.72 -2.22 -2.11
CA GLN A 142 -8.45 -0.86 -1.66
C GLN A 142 -9.01 -0.62 -0.26
N SER A 143 -8.63 0.53 0.31
CA SER A 143 -9.49 1.31 1.20
C SER A 143 -9.76 2.67 0.53
N PHE A 144 -10.64 3.49 1.10
CA PHE A 144 -11.04 4.76 0.50
C PHE A 144 -10.94 5.93 1.48
N MET A 145 -11.38 7.13 1.06
CA MET A 145 -11.47 8.32 1.89
C MET A 145 -12.94 8.76 2.01
N PRO A 146 -13.54 8.87 3.22
CA PRO A 146 -13.00 8.49 4.54
C PRO A 146 -12.62 7.01 4.65
N ALA A 147 -11.83 6.65 5.67
CA ALA A 147 -11.32 5.28 5.84
C ALA A 147 -12.46 4.25 5.83
N GLN A 148 -12.27 3.18 5.06
CA GLN A 148 -13.18 2.04 4.96
C GLN A 148 -12.43 0.73 5.23
N ASP A 149 -13.16 -0.34 5.50
CA ASP A 149 -12.57 -1.67 5.56
C ASP A 149 -11.89 -2.01 4.22
N ILE A 150 -10.76 -2.72 4.31
CA ILE A 150 -10.07 -3.21 3.12
C ILE A 150 -10.96 -4.23 2.41
N HIS A 151 -11.37 -3.89 1.19
CA HIS A 151 -12.34 -4.65 0.41
C HIS A 151 -11.85 -4.93 -1.02
N ILE A 152 -12.38 -6.00 -1.60
CA ILE A 152 -12.17 -6.32 -3.01
C ILE A 152 -13.04 -5.40 -3.87
N LEU A 153 -12.45 -4.87 -4.93
CA LEU A 153 -13.15 -4.01 -5.87
C LEU A 153 -14.01 -4.81 -6.83
N LYS A 154 -15.23 -4.34 -7.08
CA LYS A 154 -16.10 -4.89 -8.13
C LYS A 154 -15.63 -4.39 -9.48
N ASN A 155 -15.47 -5.29 -10.44
CA ASN A 155 -15.39 -4.92 -11.85
C ASN A 155 -16.81 -4.54 -12.31
N LEU A 156 -17.02 -3.26 -12.63
CA LEU A 156 -18.32 -2.75 -13.10
C LEU A 156 -18.45 -2.80 -14.62
N ASP A 157 -17.33 -2.81 -15.34
CA ASP A 157 -17.28 -2.88 -16.80
C ASP A 157 -17.61 -4.29 -17.30
N ASP A 158 -17.26 -5.32 -16.52
CA ASP A 158 -17.63 -6.71 -16.78
C ASP A 158 -18.24 -7.38 -15.53
N PRO A 159 -19.58 -7.26 -15.35
CA PRO A 159 -20.29 -7.91 -14.26
C PRO A 159 -20.20 -9.44 -14.27
N GLY A 160 -19.94 -10.06 -15.43
CA GLY A 160 -19.82 -11.51 -15.56
C GLY A 160 -18.47 -12.04 -15.06
N MET A 161 -17.42 -11.21 -15.14
CA MET A 161 -16.09 -11.53 -14.63
C MET A 161 -15.85 -10.98 -13.21
N SER A 162 -16.68 -10.06 -12.74
CA SER A 162 -16.58 -9.44 -11.41
C SER A 162 -16.45 -10.48 -10.29
N PRO A 163 -15.50 -10.32 -9.35
CA PRO A 163 -14.66 -9.14 -9.12
C PRO A 163 -13.34 -9.11 -9.89
N TRP A 164 -13.11 -10.03 -10.83
CA TRP A 164 -11.86 -10.12 -11.58
C TRP A 164 -11.78 -9.10 -12.72
N TYR A 165 -10.55 -8.65 -12.98
CA TYR A 165 -10.19 -7.76 -14.08
C TYR A 165 -9.29 -8.52 -15.06
N SER A 166 -9.47 -8.29 -16.36
CA SER A 166 -8.58 -8.84 -17.38
C SER A 166 -7.29 -8.03 -17.47
N LEU A 167 -6.13 -8.69 -17.55
CA LEU A 167 -4.84 -8.04 -17.79
C LEU A 167 -4.73 -7.47 -19.21
N ASN A 168 -5.59 -7.93 -20.13
CA ASN A 168 -5.77 -7.32 -21.44
C ASN A 168 -6.64 -6.05 -21.35
N LEU A 169 -6.27 -5.16 -20.42
CA LEU A 169 -6.82 -3.81 -20.33
C LEU A 169 -6.19 -2.94 -21.43
N GLY A 170 -6.96 -1.95 -21.89
CA GLY A 170 -6.49 -0.94 -22.84
C GLY A 170 -5.46 -0.01 -22.20
N ASP A 171 -5.56 1.29 -22.49
CA ASP A 171 -4.66 2.28 -21.89
C ASP A 171 -5.05 2.62 -20.45
N THR A 172 -6.32 2.41 -20.09
CA THR A 172 -6.88 2.74 -18.79
C THR A 172 -7.44 1.52 -18.04
N LEU A 173 -7.39 1.60 -16.72
CA LEU A 173 -8.06 0.70 -15.78
C LEU A 173 -9.16 1.48 -15.07
N HIS A 174 -10.42 1.13 -15.34
CA HIS A 174 -11.56 1.69 -14.65
C HIS A 174 -11.86 0.89 -13.40
N THR A 175 -11.97 1.57 -12.26
CA THR A 175 -12.44 1.01 -10.99
C THR A 175 -13.66 1.81 -10.51
N PRO A 176 -14.45 1.31 -9.55
CA PRO A 176 -15.70 1.97 -9.17
C PRO A 176 -15.54 3.45 -8.78
N GLU A 177 -14.45 3.81 -8.09
CA GLU A 177 -14.23 5.17 -7.60
C GLU A 177 -13.10 5.94 -8.31
N TRP A 178 -12.26 5.28 -9.11
CA TRP A 178 -11.07 5.90 -9.71
C TRP A 178 -10.71 5.29 -11.06
N THR A 179 -10.08 6.07 -11.95
CA THR A 179 -9.50 5.56 -13.20
C THR A 179 -7.98 5.73 -13.15
N PHE A 180 -7.27 4.66 -13.47
CA PHE A 180 -5.81 4.64 -13.55
C PHE A 180 -5.36 4.50 -14.99
N GLU A 181 -4.20 5.05 -15.30
CA GLU A 181 -3.49 4.75 -16.53
C GLU A 181 -2.69 3.46 -16.34
N LYS A 182 -2.51 2.69 -17.41
CA LYS A 182 -1.69 1.47 -17.41
C LYS A 182 -0.28 1.69 -16.85
N GLN A 183 0.26 2.89 -17.05
CA GLN A 183 1.59 3.30 -16.60
C GLN A 183 1.68 3.67 -15.11
N ASP A 184 0.56 3.70 -14.39
CA ASP A 184 0.49 3.96 -12.95
C ASP A 184 0.86 2.72 -12.12
N LEU A 185 1.13 1.58 -12.77
CA LEU A 185 1.58 0.36 -12.12
C LEU A 185 3.00 0.50 -11.56
N LYS A 186 3.12 0.23 -10.26
CA LYS A 186 4.37 0.28 -9.52
C LYS A 186 4.50 -0.86 -8.51
N ARG A 187 5.69 -1.05 -7.95
CA ARG A 187 5.99 -2.05 -6.92
C ARG A 187 7.03 -1.58 -5.91
N PHE A 188 7.07 -2.23 -4.75
CA PHE A 188 8.06 -1.98 -3.70
C PHE A 188 9.48 -2.40 -4.08
#